data_AF-A0A971CJ65-F1
#
_entry.id   AF-A0A971CJ65-F1
#
_cell.length_a   1.000
_cell.length_b   1.000
_cell.length_c   1.000
_cell.angle_alpha   90.00
_cell.angle_beta   90.00
_cell.angle_gamma   90.00
#
_symmetry.space_group_name_H-M   'P 1'
#
loop_
_entity.id
_entity.type
_entity.pdbx_description
1 polymer ?
#
loop_
_entity_poly.entity_id
_entity_poly.type
_entity_poly.pdbx_seq_one_letter_code
_entity_poly.pdbx_strand_id
1 'polypeptide(L)'
;MDNIDTSDFLLKNVELFANFPPDKLQSMVNGSRIAIYEPNEAMLEFGEENRFFFVIIDGEAEVAVTDDRGEKHGLAQLASGDFFGEISLMTGDRTIVNIIAKTRCTVLVVPDHLFTSVIAAHPPALRCLSRSITTRIPAYTAYGSTEDLTSSAESHSADPYGFKLHTEKPLKILVVNCGSSSLKYSLFDTANDTVAANGTIDNIGLPDGKHKFVIRGGKNERPSAAKNIAEAIDDMLALLMGSEHGIIHSPDEINCIGHRVVHGGDRFTDSVVIHETVLAGIEAASHLAPLHNPINLLGIRAAQKAFPSAHHVAVFDTAFHHTLPPYAYLYGLPYELYEKKHIRKYGFHGTSHSY
;
A
#
# COMPACT_ATOMS: atom_id res chain seq x y z
N MET A 1 13.64 30.70 11.35
CA MET A 1 12.58 30.67 12.36
C MET A 1 12.87 29.50 13.27
N ASP A 2 12.98 29.73 14.58
CA ASP A 2 13.20 28.64 15.55
C ASP A 2 11.86 27.98 15.92
N ASN A 3 11.90 26.79 16.54
CA ASN A 3 10.68 26.03 16.88
C ASN A 3 9.74 26.78 17.84
N ILE A 4 10.27 27.69 18.68
CA ILE A 4 9.46 28.51 19.60
C ILE A 4 8.67 29.57 18.83
N ASP A 5 9.29 30.19 17.82
CA ASP A 5 8.67 31.19 16.95
C ASP A 5 7.57 30.57 16.08
N THR A 6 7.77 29.32 15.65
CA THR A 6 6.78 28.56 14.87
C THR A 6 5.55 28.22 15.70
N SER A 7 5.70 27.70 16.92
CA SER A 7 4.56 27.41 17.81
C SER A 7 3.72 28.65 18.11
N ASP A 8 4.38 29.78 18.37
CA ASP A 8 3.71 31.06 18.61
C ASP A 8 2.96 31.56 17.37
N PHE A 9 3.54 31.41 16.18
CA PHE A 9 2.88 31.74 14.92
C PHE A 9 1.61 30.90 14.74
N LEU A 10 1.69 29.57 14.93
CA LEU A 10 0.55 28.67 14.77
C LEU A 10 -0.61 29.03 15.71
N LEU A 11 -0.33 29.27 16.99
CA LEU A 11 -1.35 29.64 17.97
C LEU A 11 -2.08 30.94 17.63
N LYS A 12 -1.36 31.92 17.07
CA LYS A 12 -1.88 33.27 16.83
C LYS A 12 -2.55 33.43 15.48
N ASN A 13 -2.03 32.75 14.45
CA ASN A 13 -2.38 33.05 13.05
C ASN A 13 -3.10 31.92 12.33
N VAL A 14 -3.19 30.72 12.90
CA VAL A 14 -3.83 29.57 12.26
C VAL A 14 -5.06 29.16 13.06
N GLU A 15 -6.25 29.32 12.47
CA GLU A 15 -7.53 29.05 13.16
C GLU A 15 -7.57 27.63 13.76
N LEU A 16 -7.00 26.65 13.05
CA LEU A 16 -6.91 25.27 13.48
C LEU A 16 -6.25 25.12 14.86
N PHE A 17 -5.25 25.95 15.17
CA PHE A 17 -4.42 25.83 16.37
C PHE A 17 -4.81 26.79 17.50
N ALA A 18 -5.78 27.70 17.31
CA ALA A 18 -6.12 28.76 18.26
C ALA A 18 -6.45 28.29 19.71
N ASN A 19 -6.85 27.03 19.89
CA ASN A 19 -7.13 26.41 21.20
C ASN A 19 -6.35 25.11 21.43
N PHE A 20 -5.13 25.00 20.90
CA PHE A 20 -4.27 23.84 21.13
C PHE A 20 -3.53 23.90 22.46
N PRO A 21 -3.37 22.77 23.16
CA PRO A 21 -2.44 22.66 24.28
C PRO A 21 -1.00 22.98 23.82
N PRO A 22 -0.30 23.96 24.45
CA PRO A 22 1.03 24.38 24.01
C PRO A 22 2.08 23.27 23.99
N ASP A 23 2.01 22.34 24.93
CA ASP A 23 2.88 21.17 25.04
C ASP A 23 2.73 20.22 23.84
N LYS A 24 1.49 19.92 23.44
CA LYS A 24 1.20 19.09 22.27
C LYS A 24 1.62 19.77 20.98
N LEU A 25 1.37 21.07 20.86
CA LEU A 25 1.76 21.84 19.69
C LEU A 25 3.29 21.87 19.54
N GLN A 26 4.02 22.10 20.62
CA GLN A 26 5.48 22.09 20.59
C GLN A 26 6.03 20.72 20.19
N SER A 27 5.43 19.63 20.72
CA SER A 27 5.82 18.28 20.33
C SER A 27 5.57 18.02 18.84
N MET A 28 4.46 18.49 18.30
CA MET A 28 4.14 18.38 16.86
C MET A 28 5.13 19.17 16.01
N VAL A 29 5.42 20.43 16.38
CA VAL A 29 6.40 21.27 15.67
C VAL A 29 7.78 20.62 15.67
N ASN A 30 8.21 20.05 16.80
CA ASN A 30 9.50 19.36 16.90
C ASN A 30 9.60 18.10 16.02
N GLY A 31 8.48 17.41 15.78
CA GLY A 31 8.40 16.25 14.88
C GLY A 31 8.07 16.61 13.43
N SER A 32 7.90 17.89 13.13
CA SER A 32 7.63 18.43 11.80
C SER A 32 8.88 19.05 11.19
N ARG A 33 8.85 19.37 9.89
CA ARG A 33 9.95 20.06 9.21
C ARG A 33 9.46 21.33 8.53
N ILE A 34 10.36 22.28 8.36
CA ILE A 34 10.12 23.46 7.51
C ILE A 34 10.62 23.14 6.10
N ALA A 35 9.78 23.40 5.11
CA ALA A 35 10.10 23.32 3.70
C ALA A 35 10.03 24.72 3.07
N ILE A 36 10.88 24.94 2.07
CA ILE A 36 10.86 26.15 1.25
C ILE A 36 10.47 25.73 -0.15
N TYR A 37 9.50 26.42 -0.72
CA TYR A 37 9.05 26.22 -2.10
C TYR A 37 9.26 27.51 -2.89
N GLU A 38 9.91 27.43 -4.04
CA GLU A 38 10.12 28.58 -4.92
C GLU A 38 8.87 28.85 -5.77
N PRO A 39 8.70 30.07 -6.34
CA PRO A 39 7.57 30.36 -7.21
C PRO A 39 7.42 29.35 -8.37
N ASN A 40 6.19 28.90 -8.59
CA ASN A 40 5.75 27.84 -9.51
C ASN A 40 6.10 26.40 -9.10
N GLU A 41 6.68 26.18 -7.92
CA GLU A 41 6.89 24.84 -7.38
C GLU A 41 5.58 24.29 -6.80
N ALA A 42 5.26 23.03 -7.11
CA ALA A 42 4.10 22.35 -6.56
C ALA A 42 4.40 21.81 -5.16
N MET A 43 3.52 22.12 -4.21
CA MET A 43 3.54 21.56 -2.86
C MET A 43 2.70 20.28 -2.77
N LEU A 44 1.62 20.24 -3.56
CA LEU A 44 0.78 19.07 -3.80
C LEU A 44 0.40 19.03 -5.28
N GLU A 45 0.42 17.84 -5.87
CA GLU A 45 0.00 17.62 -7.24
C GLU A 45 -1.27 16.76 -7.30
N PHE A 46 -2.09 17.05 -8.32
CA PHE A 46 -3.29 16.27 -8.59
C PHE A 46 -2.95 14.80 -8.86
N GLY A 47 -3.65 13.87 -8.21
CA GLY A 47 -3.45 12.43 -8.32
C GLY A 47 -2.34 11.85 -7.44
N GLU A 48 -1.58 12.67 -6.72
CA GLU A 48 -0.57 12.17 -5.80
C GLU A 48 -1.16 11.70 -4.47
N GLU A 49 -0.58 10.64 -3.92
CA GLU A 49 -0.83 10.24 -2.53
C GLU A 49 -0.21 11.30 -1.61
N ASN A 50 -1.02 11.89 -0.74
CA ASN A 50 -0.55 12.86 0.24
C ASN A 50 -0.48 12.24 1.64
N ARG A 51 0.68 12.37 2.29
CA ARG A 51 0.95 11.90 3.66
C ARG A 51 1.36 13.02 4.61
N PHE A 52 1.15 14.27 4.20
CA PHE A 52 1.56 15.42 4.98
C PHE A 52 0.44 16.43 5.09
N PHE A 53 0.34 17.03 6.26
CA PHE A 53 -0.47 18.20 6.51
C PHE A 53 0.43 19.43 6.44
N PHE A 54 -0.03 20.47 5.76
CA PHE A 54 0.79 21.63 5.48
C PHE A 54 0.18 22.90 6.07
N VAL A 55 1.03 23.79 6.57
CA VAL A 55 0.65 25.14 7.01
C VAL A 55 1.59 26.15 6.39
N ILE A 56 1.04 27.16 5.71
CA ILE A 56 1.83 28.24 5.13
C ILE A 56 2.20 29.20 6.26
N ILE A 57 3.49 29.32 6.54
CA ILE A 57 4.03 30.28 7.51
C ILE A 57 4.23 31.64 6.83
N ASP A 58 4.75 31.63 5.61
CA ASP A 58 5.01 32.84 4.82
C ASP A 58 4.86 32.53 3.33
N GLY A 59 4.46 33.53 2.55
CA GLY A 59 4.20 33.41 1.12
C GLY A 59 2.72 33.17 0.76
N GLU A 60 2.49 32.96 -0.53
CA GLU A 60 1.17 32.78 -1.15
C GLU A 60 1.22 31.59 -2.12
N ALA A 61 0.15 30.80 -2.13
CA ALA A 61 -0.03 29.66 -3.02
C ALA A 61 -1.38 29.72 -3.73
N GLU A 62 -1.47 29.08 -4.89
CA GLU A 62 -2.69 28.93 -5.68
C GLU A 62 -3.19 27.48 -5.59
N VAL A 63 -4.49 27.34 -5.36
CA VAL A 63 -5.21 26.07 -5.48
C VAL A 63 -5.75 25.97 -6.89
N ALA A 64 -5.43 24.90 -7.61
CA ALA A 64 -5.91 24.68 -8.97
C ALA A 64 -6.41 23.24 -9.19
N VAL A 65 -7.58 23.06 -9.77
CA VAL A 65 -8.06 21.72 -10.21
C VAL A 65 -7.53 21.43 -11.61
N THR A 66 -7.15 20.18 -11.84
CA THR A 66 -6.86 19.66 -13.18
C THR A 66 -8.15 19.09 -13.75
N ASP A 67 -8.57 19.54 -14.94
CA ASP A 67 -9.72 18.96 -15.64
C ASP A 67 -9.39 17.65 -16.37
N ASP A 68 -10.37 17.05 -17.03
CA ASP A 68 -10.24 15.81 -17.81
C ASP A 68 -9.28 15.92 -19.02
N ARG A 69 -8.85 17.13 -19.37
CA ARG A 69 -7.90 17.41 -20.45
C ARG A 69 -6.49 17.73 -19.94
N GLY A 70 -6.30 17.73 -18.62
CA GLY A 70 -5.03 18.10 -18.00
C GLY A 70 -4.81 19.61 -17.87
N GLU A 71 -5.81 20.46 -18.17
CA GLU A 71 -5.70 21.90 -17.98
C GLU A 71 -5.92 22.28 -16.51
N LYS A 72 -5.09 23.18 -16.00
CA LYS A 72 -5.14 23.66 -14.62
C LYS A 72 -6.01 24.91 -14.52
N HIS A 73 -7.07 24.84 -13.70
CA HIS A 73 -7.99 25.93 -13.44
C HIS A 73 -7.81 26.44 -12.01
N GLY A 74 -7.41 27.70 -11.86
CA GLY A 74 -7.25 28.34 -10.55
C GLY A 74 -8.60 28.52 -9.84
N LEU A 75 -8.66 28.11 -8.57
CA LEU A 75 -9.86 28.09 -7.75
C LEU A 75 -9.83 29.08 -6.59
N ALA A 76 -8.69 29.12 -5.89
CA ALA A 76 -8.53 29.88 -4.67
C ALA A 76 -7.06 30.23 -4.47
N GLN A 77 -6.82 31.19 -3.58
CA GLN A 77 -5.47 31.49 -3.09
C GLN A 77 -5.39 31.14 -1.62
N LEU A 78 -4.22 30.68 -1.20
CA LEU A 78 -3.84 30.42 0.18
C LEU A 78 -2.71 31.39 0.54
N ALA A 79 -2.74 31.90 1.76
CA ALA A 79 -1.73 32.81 2.28
C ALA A 79 -1.17 32.32 3.63
N SER A 80 -0.25 33.08 4.19
CA SER A 80 0.25 32.88 5.56
C SER A 80 -0.92 32.69 6.55
N GLY A 81 -0.87 31.59 7.31
CA GLY A 81 -1.91 31.18 8.25
C GLY A 81 -2.86 30.11 7.70
N ASP A 82 -2.94 29.93 6.38
CA ASP A 82 -3.75 28.88 5.77
C ASP A 82 -3.07 27.52 5.82
N PHE A 83 -3.89 26.47 5.77
CA PHE A 83 -3.45 25.09 5.73
C PHE A 83 -4.07 24.32 4.55
N PHE A 84 -3.44 23.21 4.18
CA PHE A 84 -3.91 22.32 3.12
C PHE A 84 -3.42 20.87 3.32
N GLY A 85 -3.96 19.96 2.51
CA GLY A 85 -3.67 18.51 2.56
C GLY A 85 -4.61 17.72 3.49
N GLU A 86 -5.50 18.39 4.22
CA GLU A 86 -6.42 17.77 5.17
C GLU A 86 -7.45 16.86 4.51
N ILE A 87 -7.88 17.19 3.29
CA ILE A 87 -8.90 16.42 2.58
C ILE A 87 -8.37 15.01 2.32
N SER A 88 -7.20 14.88 1.69
CA SER A 88 -6.57 13.58 1.40
C SER A 88 -6.30 12.78 2.69
N LEU A 89 -5.77 13.44 3.73
CA LEU A 89 -5.47 12.77 5.01
C LEU A 89 -6.72 12.28 5.75
N MET A 90 -7.83 13.01 5.68
CA MET A 90 -9.06 12.63 6.39
C MET A 90 -9.92 11.63 5.61
N THR A 91 -9.91 11.71 4.29
CA THR A 91 -10.73 10.84 3.42
C THR A 91 -10.02 9.54 3.07
N GLY A 92 -8.67 9.56 3.01
CA GLY A 92 -7.86 8.49 2.44
C GLY A 92 -7.74 8.57 0.92
N ASP A 93 -8.42 9.53 0.28
CA ASP A 93 -8.40 9.71 -1.16
C ASP A 93 -7.10 10.37 -1.61
N ARG A 94 -6.76 10.19 -2.89
CA ARG A 94 -5.66 10.91 -3.54
C ARG A 94 -5.96 12.40 -3.62
N THR A 95 -4.91 13.19 -3.80
CA THR A 95 -5.03 14.64 -3.90
C THR A 95 -5.83 15.04 -5.13
N ILE A 96 -6.93 15.76 -4.93
CA ILE A 96 -7.84 16.21 -6.00
C ILE A 96 -7.59 17.65 -6.47
N VAL A 97 -6.54 18.31 -5.97
CA VAL A 97 -6.14 19.67 -6.35
C VAL A 97 -4.63 19.81 -6.43
N ASN A 98 -4.14 20.72 -7.24
CA ASN A 98 -2.76 21.18 -7.18
C ASN A 98 -2.65 22.35 -6.20
N ILE A 99 -1.59 22.39 -5.41
CA ILE A 99 -1.21 23.54 -4.59
C ILE A 99 0.14 24.01 -5.10
N ILE A 100 0.19 25.20 -5.68
CA ILE A 100 1.39 25.72 -6.37
C ILE A 100 1.80 27.03 -5.73
N ALA A 101 3.08 27.15 -5.36
CA ALA A 101 3.64 28.38 -4.81
C ALA A 101 3.54 29.53 -5.83
N LYS A 102 2.94 30.66 -5.45
CA LYS A 102 2.91 31.90 -6.27
C LYS A 102 4.09 32.80 -5.94
N THR A 103 4.45 32.84 -4.66
CA THR A 103 5.66 33.49 -4.16
C THR A 103 6.54 32.45 -3.49
N ARG A 104 7.75 32.85 -3.05
CA ARG A 104 8.58 31.97 -2.23
C ARG A 104 7.82 31.67 -0.93
N CYS A 105 7.50 30.41 -0.71
CA CYS A 105 6.71 29.98 0.45
C CYS A 105 7.58 29.28 1.48
N THR A 106 7.36 29.61 2.75
CA THR A 106 7.88 28.85 3.90
C THR A 106 6.72 28.06 4.49
N VAL A 107 6.83 26.74 4.52
CA VAL A 107 5.72 25.83 4.84
C VAL A 107 6.12 24.87 5.95
N LEU A 108 5.30 24.75 6.98
CA LEU A 108 5.41 23.67 7.96
C LEU A 108 4.82 22.40 7.37
N VAL A 109 5.61 21.34 7.34
CA VAL A 109 5.22 20.02 6.83
C VAL A 109 5.11 19.06 8.01
N VAL A 110 3.88 18.65 8.32
CA VAL A 110 3.52 17.78 9.44
C VAL A 110 3.22 16.37 8.91
N PRO A 111 3.96 15.33 9.34
CA PRO A 111 3.69 13.93 8.96
C PRO A 111 2.30 13.44 9.38
N ASP A 112 1.71 12.52 8.61
CA ASP A 112 0.39 11.93 8.88
C ASP A 112 0.27 11.36 10.31
N HIS A 113 1.24 10.57 10.79
CA HIS A 113 1.16 10.06 12.17
C HIS A 113 1.04 11.18 13.23
N LEU A 114 1.63 12.36 13.04
CA LEU A 114 1.46 13.52 13.93
C LEU A 114 0.13 14.23 13.70
N PHE A 115 -0.30 14.36 12.45
CA PHE A 115 -1.63 14.86 12.12
C PHE A 115 -2.71 14.01 12.82
N THR A 116 -2.66 12.70 12.65
CA THR A 116 -3.64 11.77 13.21
C THR A 116 -3.60 11.75 14.75
N SER A 117 -2.42 11.65 15.35
CA SER A 117 -2.29 11.52 16.81
C SER A 117 -2.42 12.82 17.60
N VAL A 118 -2.15 13.98 16.98
CA VAL A 118 -2.16 15.29 17.65
C VAL A 118 -3.29 16.17 17.15
N ILE A 119 -3.42 16.33 15.82
CA ILE A 119 -4.37 17.26 15.22
C ILE A 119 -5.77 16.65 15.19
N ALA A 120 -5.97 15.53 14.50
CA ALA A 120 -7.27 14.88 14.36
C ALA A 120 -7.82 14.35 15.70
N ALA A 121 -6.93 14.02 16.65
CA ALA A 121 -7.29 13.63 18.00
C ALA A 121 -7.79 14.78 18.90
N HIS A 122 -7.64 16.05 18.48
CA HIS A 122 -8.10 17.22 19.25
C HIS A 122 -9.50 17.68 18.79
N PRO A 123 -10.56 17.56 19.62
CA PRO A 123 -11.94 17.79 19.15
C PRO A 123 -12.22 19.18 18.53
N PRO A 124 -11.68 20.31 19.05
CA PRO A 124 -11.80 21.61 18.39
C PRO A 124 -11.15 21.65 17.00
N ALA A 125 -9.99 21.02 16.84
CA ALA A 125 -9.27 20.95 15.57
C ALA A 125 -10.06 20.13 14.55
N LEU A 126 -10.55 18.95 14.96
CA LEU A 126 -11.36 18.09 14.12
C LEU A 126 -12.62 18.79 13.59
N ARG A 127 -13.26 19.63 14.42
CA ARG A 127 -14.39 20.47 13.98
C ARG A 127 -13.98 21.51 12.95
N CYS A 128 -12.81 22.13 13.10
CA CYS A 128 -12.26 23.08 12.13
C CYS A 128 -11.97 22.37 10.79
N LEU A 129 -11.31 21.21 10.83
CA LEU A 129 -11.03 20.40 9.64
C LEU A 129 -12.32 19.96 8.93
N SER A 130 -13.30 19.43 9.66
CA SER A 130 -14.60 19.04 9.09
C SER A 130 -15.30 20.21 8.40
N ARG A 131 -15.24 21.42 8.99
CA ARG A 131 -15.77 22.64 8.35
C ARG A 131 -14.97 23.02 7.11
N SER A 132 -13.64 22.94 7.15
CA SER A 132 -12.77 23.20 5.99
C SER A 132 -13.15 22.30 4.82
N ILE A 133 -13.24 20.99 5.05
CA ILE A 133 -13.61 19.99 4.04
C ILE A 133 -14.99 20.27 3.46
N THR A 134 -15.99 20.53 4.32
CA THR A 134 -17.36 20.83 3.88
C THR A 134 -17.46 22.13 3.08
N THR A 135 -16.53 23.06 3.27
CA THR A 135 -16.48 24.33 2.54
C THR A 135 -15.72 24.21 1.23
N ARG A 136 -14.60 23.47 1.23
CA ARG A 136 -13.67 23.36 0.10
C ARG A 136 -14.11 22.35 -0.96
N ILE A 137 -14.60 21.17 -0.57
CA ILE A 137 -15.03 20.13 -1.52
C ILE A 137 -16.07 20.68 -2.52
N PRO A 138 -17.15 21.36 -2.09
CA PRO A 138 -18.12 21.91 -3.04
C PRO A 138 -17.52 22.92 -4.03
N ALA A 139 -16.55 23.72 -3.59
CA ALA A 139 -15.86 24.66 -4.48
C ALA A 139 -15.06 23.93 -5.57
N TYR A 140 -14.55 22.73 -5.28
CA TYR A 140 -13.81 21.91 -6.24
C TYR A 140 -14.76 21.22 -7.23
N THR A 141 -15.97 20.88 -6.78
CA THR A 141 -16.98 20.22 -7.63
C THR A 141 -17.57 21.08 -8.74
N ALA A 142 -17.17 22.35 -8.87
CA ALA A 142 -17.51 23.17 -10.03
C ALA A 142 -16.98 22.60 -11.37
N TYR A 143 -16.03 21.66 -11.29
CA TYR A 143 -15.33 21.04 -12.43
C TYR A 143 -15.60 19.53 -12.56
N GLY A 144 -16.55 18.98 -11.79
CA GLY A 144 -16.91 17.54 -11.80
C GLY A 144 -17.52 17.11 -10.47
N SER A 145 -18.22 15.97 -10.40
CA SER A 145 -18.63 15.46 -9.09
C SER A 145 -17.40 15.08 -8.25
N THR A 146 -17.54 14.98 -6.92
CA THR A 146 -16.43 14.53 -6.07
C THR A 146 -15.93 13.15 -6.50
N GLU A 147 -16.84 12.23 -6.85
CA GLU A 147 -16.50 10.90 -7.37
C GLU A 147 -15.69 10.98 -8.68
N ASP A 148 -16.09 11.87 -9.61
CA ASP A 148 -15.35 12.06 -10.87
C ASP A 148 -13.93 12.59 -10.64
N LEU A 149 -13.78 13.54 -9.71
CA LEU A 149 -12.47 14.11 -9.37
C LEU A 149 -11.58 13.08 -8.70
N THR A 150 -12.11 12.25 -7.80
CA THR A 150 -11.35 11.18 -7.15
C THR A 150 -10.91 10.12 -8.15
N SER A 151 -11.81 9.65 -9.03
CA SER A 151 -11.47 8.70 -10.10
C SER A 151 -10.47 9.28 -11.10
N SER A 152 -10.61 10.56 -11.47
CA SER A 152 -9.65 11.25 -12.33
C SER A 152 -8.28 11.36 -11.67
N ALA A 153 -8.22 11.70 -10.38
CA ALA A 153 -6.99 11.76 -9.60
C ALA A 153 -6.27 10.40 -9.55
N GLU A 154 -7.00 9.30 -9.36
CA GLU A 154 -6.42 7.95 -9.45
C GLU A 154 -5.77 7.68 -10.80
N SER A 155 -6.44 8.02 -11.90
CA SER A 155 -5.91 7.80 -13.26
C SER A 155 -4.70 8.66 -13.62
N HIS A 156 -4.57 9.85 -13.03
CA HIS A 156 -3.48 10.81 -13.29
C HIS A 156 -2.29 10.66 -12.33
N SER A 157 -2.37 9.75 -11.37
CA SER A 157 -1.28 9.50 -10.45
C SER A 157 -0.01 9.06 -11.20
N ALA A 158 1.16 9.48 -10.73
CA ALA A 158 2.44 8.92 -11.16
C ALA A 158 2.59 7.44 -10.75
N ASP A 159 1.71 6.95 -9.89
CA ASP A 159 1.59 5.56 -9.50
C ASP A 159 0.12 5.17 -9.29
N PRO A 160 -0.65 5.05 -10.39
CA PRO A 160 -2.11 4.89 -10.35
C PRO A 160 -2.51 3.53 -9.77
N TYR A 161 -1.59 2.57 -9.76
CA TYR A 161 -1.81 1.21 -9.28
C TYR A 161 -1.13 0.92 -7.92
N GLY A 162 -0.45 1.90 -7.30
CA GLY A 162 0.20 1.71 -5.99
C GLY A 162 1.45 0.82 -6.05
N PHE A 163 2.18 0.79 -7.16
CA PHE A 163 3.41 0.04 -7.36
C PHE A 163 4.64 0.66 -6.68
N LYS A 164 4.61 1.95 -6.31
CA LYS A 164 5.62 2.57 -5.45
C LYS A 164 5.42 2.04 -4.04
N LEU A 165 6.26 1.07 -3.71
CA LEU A 165 6.39 0.46 -2.40
C LEU A 165 7.00 1.47 -1.42
N HIS A 166 6.27 2.52 -1.03
CA HIS A 166 6.73 3.51 -0.05
C HIS A 166 5.77 3.59 1.15
N THR A 167 6.32 3.32 2.33
CA THR A 167 5.60 3.31 3.61
C THR A 167 6.24 4.32 4.56
N GLU A 168 5.50 4.89 5.52
CA GLU A 168 6.06 5.86 6.50
C GLU A 168 7.32 5.34 7.20
N LYS A 169 7.38 4.02 7.43
CA LYS A 169 8.58 3.28 7.84
C LYS A 169 8.84 2.17 6.83
N PRO A 170 10.10 1.94 6.42
CA PRO A 170 10.42 0.80 5.56
C PRO A 170 9.92 -0.53 6.13
N LEU A 171 9.28 -1.32 5.28
CA LEU A 171 8.76 -2.65 5.54
C LEU A 171 9.49 -3.64 4.65
N LYS A 172 9.73 -4.84 5.17
CA LYS A 172 10.20 -5.97 4.37
C LYS A 172 9.04 -6.90 4.05
N ILE A 173 8.77 -7.07 2.76
CA ILE A 173 7.65 -7.86 2.24
C ILE A 173 8.21 -9.07 1.50
N LEU A 174 7.90 -10.27 1.98
CA LEU A 174 8.28 -11.52 1.36
C LEU A 174 7.13 -12.06 0.52
N VAL A 175 7.35 -12.30 -0.77
CA VAL A 175 6.38 -12.94 -1.65
C VAL A 175 6.78 -14.38 -1.86
N VAL A 176 5.84 -15.31 -1.71
CA VAL A 176 6.07 -16.76 -1.78
C VAL A 176 5.08 -17.43 -2.73
N ASN A 177 5.62 -18.32 -3.57
CA ASN A 177 4.85 -19.18 -4.47
C ASN A 177 5.33 -20.63 -4.34
N CYS A 178 4.53 -21.45 -3.67
CA CYS A 178 4.78 -22.88 -3.48
C CYS A 178 4.11 -23.70 -4.59
N GLY A 179 4.92 -24.40 -5.39
CA GLY A 179 4.49 -25.46 -6.30
C GLY A 179 4.78 -26.85 -5.69
N SER A 180 4.31 -27.92 -6.33
CA SER A 180 4.42 -29.29 -5.82
C SER A 180 5.86 -29.76 -5.56
N SER A 181 6.83 -29.20 -6.28
CA SER A 181 8.26 -29.56 -6.19
C SER A 181 9.18 -28.34 -6.24
N SER A 182 8.64 -27.15 -6.04
CA SER A 182 9.40 -25.90 -6.13
C SER A 182 8.90 -24.83 -5.16
N LEU A 183 9.80 -24.01 -4.64
CA LEU A 183 9.50 -22.79 -3.90
C LEU A 183 10.13 -21.60 -4.63
N LYS A 184 9.31 -20.64 -5.06
CA LYS A 184 9.80 -19.35 -5.58
C LYS A 184 9.51 -18.26 -4.56
N TYR A 185 10.45 -17.35 -4.39
CA TYR A 185 10.28 -16.23 -3.47
C TYR A 185 10.99 -14.96 -3.95
N SER A 186 10.48 -13.82 -3.49
CA SER A 186 11.09 -12.51 -3.66
C SER A 186 10.94 -11.71 -2.37
N LEU A 187 12.02 -11.07 -1.91
CA LEU A 187 12.00 -10.12 -0.80
C LEU A 187 12.08 -8.70 -1.34
N PHE A 188 11.13 -7.88 -0.95
CA PHE A 188 11.09 -6.44 -1.19
C PHE A 188 11.38 -5.70 0.11
N ASP A 189 12.06 -4.57 0.01
CA ASP A 189 12.27 -3.63 1.11
C ASP A 189 11.75 -2.27 0.65
N THR A 190 10.68 -1.76 1.27
CA THR A 190 10.02 -0.52 0.85
C THR A 190 10.87 0.74 1.07
N ALA A 191 12.08 0.61 1.63
CA ALA A 191 13.08 1.67 1.57
C ALA A 191 13.65 1.89 0.16
N ASN A 192 13.53 0.89 -0.73
CA ASN A 192 14.12 0.91 -2.07
C ASN A 192 13.15 0.34 -3.12
N ASP A 193 13.15 0.91 -4.33
CA ASP A 193 12.28 0.43 -5.42
C ASP A 193 12.79 -0.84 -6.13
N THR A 194 13.80 -1.51 -5.56
CA THR A 194 14.41 -2.71 -6.17
C THR A 194 14.21 -3.94 -5.30
N VAL A 195 14.14 -5.10 -5.96
CA VAL A 195 14.02 -6.39 -5.29
C VAL A 195 15.31 -6.66 -4.49
N ALA A 196 15.19 -6.79 -3.17
CA ALA A 196 16.32 -7.04 -2.28
C ALA A 196 16.89 -8.46 -2.48
N ALA A 197 16.00 -9.43 -2.69
CA ALA A 197 16.37 -10.79 -3.06
C ALA A 197 15.30 -11.49 -3.90
N ASN A 198 15.72 -12.39 -4.77
CA ASN A 198 14.84 -13.40 -5.34
C ASN A 198 15.50 -14.78 -5.26
N GLY A 199 14.69 -15.83 -5.25
CA GLY A 199 15.22 -17.17 -5.32
C GLY A 199 14.19 -18.21 -5.71
N THR A 200 14.72 -19.38 -6.04
CA THR A 200 13.98 -20.56 -6.44
C THR A 200 14.68 -21.79 -5.88
N ILE A 201 13.95 -22.58 -5.11
CA ILE A 201 14.34 -23.93 -4.72
C ILE A 201 13.57 -24.88 -5.63
N ASP A 202 14.28 -25.59 -6.50
CA ASP A 202 13.74 -26.57 -7.43
C ASP A 202 14.08 -28.00 -6.97
N ASN A 203 13.35 -28.98 -7.51
CA ASN A 203 13.56 -30.40 -7.26
C ASN A 203 13.46 -30.78 -5.77
N ILE A 204 12.53 -30.14 -5.05
CA ILE A 204 12.25 -30.46 -3.65
C ILE A 204 11.84 -31.93 -3.52
N GLY A 205 12.45 -32.65 -2.58
CA GLY A 205 12.23 -34.08 -2.38
C GLY A 205 13.06 -34.99 -3.30
N LEU A 206 13.86 -34.43 -4.22
CA LEU A 206 14.72 -35.19 -5.13
C LEU A 206 16.21 -35.03 -4.75
N PRO A 207 17.07 -35.99 -5.15
CA PRO A 207 18.51 -35.95 -4.81
C PRO A 207 19.29 -34.76 -5.41
N ASP A 208 18.76 -34.16 -6.48
CA ASP A 208 19.37 -33.06 -7.22
C ASP A 208 18.69 -31.71 -6.94
N GLY A 209 18.18 -31.53 -5.73
CA GLY A 209 17.62 -30.27 -5.24
C GLY A 209 18.58 -29.10 -5.41
N LYS A 210 18.06 -27.96 -5.88
CA LYS A 210 18.87 -26.77 -6.18
C LYS A 210 18.22 -25.51 -5.67
N HIS A 211 19.00 -24.66 -5.02
CA HIS A 211 18.61 -23.32 -4.59
C HIS A 211 19.37 -22.28 -5.40
N LYS A 212 18.68 -21.66 -6.35
CA LYS A 212 19.18 -20.55 -7.16
C LYS A 212 18.66 -19.25 -6.58
N PHE A 213 19.51 -18.23 -6.47
CA PHE A 213 19.09 -16.96 -5.89
C PHE A 213 19.90 -15.77 -6.41
N VAL A 214 19.28 -14.60 -6.35
CA VAL A 214 19.92 -13.31 -6.59
C VAL A 214 19.75 -12.45 -5.35
N ILE A 215 20.87 -12.06 -4.75
CA ILE A 215 20.91 -11.19 -3.57
C ILE A 215 21.93 -10.09 -3.86
N ARG A 216 21.56 -8.82 -3.63
CA ARG A 216 22.42 -7.65 -3.91
C ARG A 216 23.00 -7.65 -5.34
N GLY A 217 22.20 -8.13 -6.31
CA GLY A 217 22.59 -8.24 -7.73
C GLY A 217 23.48 -9.44 -8.09
N GLY A 218 23.98 -10.20 -7.12
CA GLY A 218 24.81 -11.40 -7.36
C GLY A 218 23.96 -12.64 -7.61
N LYS A 219 24.11 -13.25 -8.79
CA LYS A 219 23.47 -14.54 -9.13
C LYS A 219 24.29 -15.70 -8.56
N ASN A 220 23.66 -16.56 -7.77
CA ASN A 220 24.31 -17.69 -7.10
C ASN A 220 23.43 -18.95 -7.18
N GLU A 221 24.06 -20.11 -6.99
CA GLU A 221 23.39 -21.41 -6.92
C GLU A 221 24.09 -22.26 -5.85
N ARG A 222 23.30 -22.97 -5.03
CA ARG A 222 23.78 -23.99 -4.10
C ARG A 222 22.90 -25.24 -4.14
N PRO A 223 23.42 -26.43 -3.79
CA PRO A 223 22.58 -27.61 -3.56
C PRO A 223 21.55 -27.35 -2.45
N SER A 224 20.34 -27.88 -2.60
CA SER A 224 19.31 -27.89 -1.56
C SER A 224 18.99 -29.33 -1.17
N ALA A 225 18.94 -29.60 0.13
CA ALA A 225 18.58 -30.91 0.68
C ALA A 225 17.11 -30.99 1.13
N ALA A 226 16.30 -29.98 0.81
CA ALA A 226 14.91 -29.88 1.25
C ALA A 226 14.07 -31.05 0.72
N LYS A 227 13.47 -31.83 1.62
CA LYS A 227 12.66 -33.00 1.27
C LYS A 227 11.19 -32.68 1.03
N ASN A 228 10.74 -31.53 1.51
CA ASN A 228 9.36 -31.08 1.44
C ASN A 228 9.30 -29.54 1.50
N ILE A 229 8.11 -28.98 1.30
CA ILE A 229 7.90 -27.52 1.25
C ILE A 229 8.26 -26.82 2.57
N ALA A 230 8.04 -27.47 3.72
CA ALA A 230 8.42 -26.86 5.00
C ALA A 230 9.95 -26.73 5.11
N GLU A 231 10.68 -27.79 4.77
CA GLU A 231 12.15 -27.75 4.74
C GLU A 231 12.69 -26.77 3.69
N ALA A 232 11.98 -26.55 2.58
CA ALA A 232 12.37 -25.55 1.59
C ALA A 232 12.18 -24.10 2.11
N ILE A 233 11.16 -23.85 2.93
CA ILE A 233 10.98 -22.56 3.61
C ILE A 233 12.09 -22.36 4.65
N ASP A 234 12.47 -23.40 5.39
CA ASP A 234 13.60 -23.36 6.32
C ASP A 234 14.92 -23.08 5.60
N ASP A 235 15.16 -23.71 4.43
CA ASP A 235 16.34 -23.49 3.57
C ASP A 235 16.40 -22.04 3.05
N MET A 236 15.27 -21.51 2.57
CA MET A 236 15.13 -20.10 2.20
C MET A 236 15.46 -19.17 3.38
N LEU A 237 14.86 -19.39 4.56
CA LEU A 237 15.11 -18.57 5.74
C LEU A 237 16.58 -18.61 6.16
N ALA A 238 17.20 -19.79 6.16
CA ALA A 238 18.61 -19.97 6.47
C ALA A 238 19.53 -19.22 5.49
N LEU A 239 19.17 -19.15 4.20
CA LEU A 239 19.89 -18.30 3.24
C LEU A 239 19.75 -16.82 3.60
N LEU A 240 18.51 -16.36 3.84
CA LEU A 240 18.21 -14.95 4.10
C LEU A 240 18.83 -14.42 5.40
N MET A 241 19.14 -15.31 6.35
CA MET A 241 19.83 -15.00 7.61
C MET A 241 21.33 -15.34 7.62
N GLY A 242 21.84 -16.00 6.58
CA GLY A 242 23.19 -16.55 6.56
C GLY A 242 24.29 -15.48 6.59
N SER A 243 25.48 -15.84 7.08
CA SER A 243 26.59 -14.87 7.19
C SER A 243 27.12 -14.37 5.83
N GLU A 244 27.00 -15.16 4.77
CA GLU A 244 27.52 -14.84 3.44
C GLU A 244 26.54 -13.98 2.62
N HIS A 245 25.26 -14.34 2.64
CA HIS A 245 24.22 -13.73 1.81
C HIS A 245 23.07 -13.10 2.60
N GLY A 246 23.18 -13.02 3.92
CA GLY A 246 22.10 -12.57 4.79
C GLY A 246 21.70 -11.11 4.54
N ILE A 247 20.39 -10.89 4.53
CA ILE A 247 19.75 -9.57 4.35
C ILE A 247 18.71 -9.25 5.44
N ILE A 248 18.47 -10.23 6.32
CA ILE A 248 17.74 -10.08 7.57
C ILE A 248 18.56 -10.73 8.70
N HIS A 249 18.48 -10.20 9.91
CA HIS A 249 19.11 -10.75 11.11
C HIS A 249 18.14 -11.58 11.96
N SER A 250 16.83 -11.32 11.83
CA SER A 250 15.76 -12.07 12.49
C SER A 250 14.59 -12.30 11.52
N PRO A 251 13.83 -13.41 11.64
CA PRO A 251 12.55 -13.57 10.95
C PRO A 251 11.55 -12.44 11.25
N ASP A 252 11.65 -11.81 12.42
CA ASP A 252 10.78 -10.71 12.85
C ASP A 252 10.96 -9.42 12.04
N GLU A 253 12.03 -9.31 11.26
CA GLU A 253 12.20 -8.19 10.32
C GLU A 253 11.25 -8.27 9.13
N ILE A 254 10.65 -9.44 8.86
CA ILE A 254 9.65 -9.59 7.81
C ILE A 254 8.29 -9.14 8.35
N ASN A 255 7.77 -8.04 7.80
CA ASN A 255 6.50 -7.47 8.25
C ASN A 255 5.29 -8.17 7.64
N CYS A 256 5.42 -8.58 6.38
CA CYS A 256 4.31 -9.16 5.62
C CYS A 256 4.81 -10.27 4.69
N ILE A 257 4.00 -11.32 4.54
CA ILE A 257 4.23 -12.40 3.58
C ILE A 257 3.01 -12.57 2.68
N GLY A 258 3.19 -12.31 1.39
CA GLY A 258 2.20 -12.57 0.35
C GLY A 258 2.33 -13.99 -0.20
N HIS A 259 1.26 -14.78 -0.13
CA HIS A 259 1.20 -16.15 -0.62
C HIS A 259 0.37 -16.21 -1.88
N ARG A 260 0.95 -16.68 -2.99
CA ARG A 260 0.15 -17.04 -4.15
C ARG A 260 -0.71 -18.26 -3.84
N VAL A 261 -2.01 -18.15 -4.06
CA VAL A 261 -2.98 -19.25 -3.96
C VAL A 261 -3.67 -19.43 -5.30
N VAL A 262 -3.69 -20.66 -5.82
CA VAL A 262 -4.18 -20.88 -7.19
C VAL A 262 -5.69 -20.71 -7.31
N HIS A 263 -6.48 -21.13 -6.32
CA HIS A 263 -7.94 -21.11 -6.45
C HIS A 263 -8.64 -20.60 -5.19
N GLY A 264 -9.39 -19.49 -5.33
CA GLY A 264 -10.21 -18.90 -4.26
C GLY A 264 -11.65 -19.43 -4.20
N GLY A 265 -12.10 -20.12 -5.25
CA GLY A 265 -13.50 -20.56 -5.37
C GLY A 265 -14.43 -19.35 -5.52
N ASP A 266 -15.71 -19.50 -5.18
CA ASP A 266 -16.63 -18.34 -5.21
C ASP A 266 -16.48 -17.40 -4.00
N ARG A 267 -15.66 -17.79 -3.01
CA ARG A 267 -15.57 -17.09 -1.72
C ARG A 267 -14.58 -15.93 -1.73
N PHE A 268 -13.43 -16.10 -2.39
CA PHE A 268 -12.34 -15.13 -2.33
C PHE A 268 -12.21 -14.40 -3.67
N THR A 269 -12.84 -13.23 -3.74
CA THR A 269 -12.86 -12.36 -4.93
C THR A 269 -11.74 -11.32 -4.93
N ASP A 270 -10.98 -11.23 -3.84
CA ASP A 270 -9.83 -10.33 -3.67
C ASP A 270 -8.80 -10.99 -2.71
N SER A 271 -7.63 -10.38 -2.57
CA SER A 271 -6.60 -10.76 -1.60
C SER A 271 -7.10 -10.58 -0.18
N VAL A 272 -6.67 -11.45 0.74
CA VAL A 272 -7.20 -11.48 2.11
C VAL A 272 -6.10 -11.79 3.13
N VAL A 273 -6.15 -11.13 4.29
CA VAL A 273 -5.30 -11.47 5.43
C VAL A 273 -5.66 -12.88 5.94
N ILE A 274 -4.67 -13.73 6.09
CA ILE A 274 -4.84 -15.14 6.45
C ILE A 274 -5.11 -15.27 7.95
N HIS A 275 -6.27 -15.82 8.25
CA HIS A 275 -6.65 -16.36 9.56
C HIS A 275 -7.31 -17.73 9.38
N GLU A 276 -7.70 -18.40 10.47
CA GLU A 276 -8.13 -19.81 10.42
C GLU A 276 -9.30 -20.07 9.45
N THR A 277 -10.28 -19.17 9.38
CA THR A 277 -11.40 -19.33 8.44
C THR A 277 -11.01 -19.13 6.98
N VAL A 278 -9.93 -18.40 6.69
CA VAL A 278 -9.35 -18.27 5.36
C VAL A 278 -8.67 -19.58 4.97
N LEU A 279 -7.87 -20.16 5.87
CA LEU A 279 -7.23 -21.46 5.66
C LEU A 279 -8.26 -22.55 5.36
N ALA A 280 -9.33 -22.63 6.16
CA ALA A 280 -10.43 -23.55 5.93
C ALA A 280 -11.14 -23.30 4.58
N GLY A 281 -11.23 -22.04 4.14
CA GLY A 281 -11.79 -21.70 2.83
C GLY A 281 -10.90 -22.16 1.68
N ILE A 282 -9.58 -21.96 1.77
CA ILE A 282 -8.61 -22.45 0.78
C ILE A 282 -8.64 -23.98 0.73
N GLU A 283 -8.76 -24.64 1.88
CA GLU A 283 -8.87 -26.09 2.00
C GLU A 283 -10.14 -26.60 1.32
N ALA A 284 -11.30 -25.98 1.59
CA ALA A 284 -12.55 -26.30 0.93
C ALA A 284 -12.48 -26.11 -0.60
N ALA A 285 -11.76 -25.08 -1.07
CA ALA A 285 -11.53 -24.85 -2.50
C ALA A 285 -10.54 -25.84 -3.15
N SER A 286 -9.87 -26.71 -2.38
CA SER A 286 -8.86 -27.62 -2.91
C SER A 286 -9.40 -28.62 -3.92
N HIS A 287 -10.69 -28.96 -3.86
CA HIS A 287 -11.30 -29.82 -4.89
C HIS A 287 -11.30 -29.17 -6.29
N LEU A 288 -11.23 -27.84 -6.39
CA LEU A 288 -11.15 -27.09 -7.65
C LEU A 288 -9.71 -27.01 -8.18
N ALA A 289 -8.71 -27.09 -7.31
CA ALA A 289 -7.29 -27.09 -7.67
C ALA A 289 -6.48 -28.11 -6.85
N PRO A 290 -6.73 -29.42 -7.02
CA PRO A 290 -6.24 -30.46 -6.11
C PRO A 290 -4.72 -30.63 -6.11
N LEU A 291 -4.05 -30.24 -7.19
CA LEU A 291 -2.59 -30.29 -7.31
C LEU A 291 -1.87 -29.03 -6.80
N HIS A 292 -2.63 -27.98 -6.43
CA HIS A 292 -2.06 -26.67 -6.11
C HIS A 292 -2.45 -26.21 -4.70
N ASN A 293 -3.75 -26.07 -4.41
CA ASN A 293 -4.23 -25.50 -3.15
C ASN A 293 -3.70 -26.25 -1.90
N PRO A 294 -3.66 -27.60 -1.87
CA PRO A 294 -3.06 -28.31 -0.74
C PRO A 294 -1.59 -27.94 -0.51
N ILE A 295 -0.83 -27.74 -1.59
CA ILE A 295 0.58 -27.32 -1.52
C ILE A 295 0.70 -25.86 -1.08
N ASN A 296 -0.18 -24.98 -1.56
CA ASN A 296 -0.25 -23.59 -1.10
C ASN A 296 -0.51 -23.54 0.41
N LEU A 297 -1.44 -24.35 0.93
CA LEU A 297 -1.72 -24.45 2.37
C LEU A 297 -0.53 -24.95 3.19
N LEU A 298 0.19 -25.96 2.72
CA LEU A 298 1.42 -26.43 3.37
C LEU A 298 2.46 -25.32 3.43
N GLY A 299 2.64 -24.58 2.34
CA GLY A 299 3.51 -23.41 2.27
C GLY A 299 3.11 -22.32 3.26
N ILE A 300 1.83 -21.95 3.29
CA ILE A 300 1.31 -20.94 4.22
C ILE A 300 1.58 -21.34 5.67
N ARG A 301 1.23 -22.57 6.06
CA ARG A 301 1.41 -23.05 7.44
C ARG A 301 2.88 -23.11 7.85
N ALA A 302 3.75 -23.56 6.96
CA ALA A 302 5.19 -23.58 7.23
C ALA A 302 5.77 -22.17 7.32
N ALA A 303 5.33 -21.23 6.47
CA ALA A 303 5.72 -19.83 6.59
C ALA A 303 5.22 -19.19 7.89
N GLN A 304 3.97 -19.44 8.30
CA GLN A 304 3.43 -18.93 9.58
C GLN A 304 4.24 -19.41 10.79
N LYS A 305 4.77 -20.63 10.72
CA LYS A 305 5.67 -21.16 11.74
C LYS A 305 7.05 -20.49 11.71
N ALA A 306 7.60 -20.25 10.52
CA ALA A 306 8.91 -19.63 10.34
C ALA A 306 8.93 -18.12 10.64
N PHE A 307 7.80 -17.43 10.42
CA PHE A 307 7.65 -15.98 10.54
C PHE A 307 6.42 -15.63 11.40
N PRO A 308 6.41 -15.96 12.70
CA PRO A 308 5.23 -15.85 13.55
C PRO A 308 4.75 -14.40 13.75
N SER A 309 5.64 -13.42 13.63
CA SER A 309 5.36 -12.00 13.80
C SER A 309 4.83 -11.31 12.53
N ALA A 310 4.95 -11.97 11.37
CA ALA A 310 4.55 -11.39 10.10
C ALA A 310 3.04 -11.47 9.88
N HIS A 311 2.47 -10.48 9.17
CA HIS A 311 1.13 -10.62 8.61
C HIS A 311 1.18 -11.49 7.36
N HIS A 312 0.29 -12.49 7.27
CA HIS A 312 0.19 -13.36 6.11
C HIS A 312 -1.00 -12.96 5.25
N VAL A 313 -0.83 -12.87 3.93
CA VAL A 313 -1.88 -12.49 2.98
C VAL A 313 -1.96 -13.56 1.88
N ALA A 314 -3.16 -14.01 1.55
CA ALA A 314 -3.42 -14.89 0.41
C ALA A 314 -3.82 -14.03 -0.80
N VAL A 315 -3.15 -14.23 -1.92
CA VAL A 315 -3.41 -13.57 -3.20
C VAL A 315 -3.86 -14.63 -4.21
N PHE A 316 -5.08 -14.53 -4.71
CA PHE A 316 -5.70 -15.59 -5.50
C PHE A 316 -5.60 -15.35 -7.01
N ASP A 317 -5.11 -16.36 -7.75
CA ASP A 317 -5.07 -16.30 -9.23
C ASP A 317 -6.47 -16.13 -9.85
N THR A 318 -7.53 -16.52 -9.15
CA THR A 318 -8.93 -16.44 -9.61
C THR A 318 -9.59 -15.09 -9.31
N ALA A 319 -9.07 -14.29 -8.36
CA ALA A 319 -9.74 -13.11 -7.80
C ALA A 319 -10.18 -12.11 -8.88
N PHE A 320 -9.24 -11.69 -9.74
CA PHE A 320 -9.47 -10.71 -10.82
C PHE A 320 -10.66 -11.06 -11.73
N HIS A 321 -10.89 -12.35 -11.96
CA HIS A 321 -11.89 -12.84 -12.91
C HIS A 321 -13.30 -12.92 -12.31
N HIS A 322 -13.49 -12.61 -11.03
CA HIS A 322 -14.82 -12.60 -10.40
C HIS A 322 -15.77 -11.51 -10.93
N THR A 323 -15.24 -10.54 -11.68
CA THR A 323 -16.02 -9.53 -12.40
C THR A 323 -16.67 -10.05 -13.68
N LEU A 324 -16.37 -11.29 -14.11
CA LEU A 324 -17.00 -11.89 -15.28
C LEU A 324 -18.52 -11.97 -15.11
N PRO A 325 -19.31 -11.52 -16.10
CA PRO A 325 -20.76 -11.64 -16.06
C PRO A 325 -21.21 -13.10 -16.31
N PRO A 326 -22.45 -13.48 -15.91
CA PRO A 326 -22.95 -14.85 -16.00
C PRO A 326 -22.79 -15.52 -17.35
N TYR A 327 -23.07 -14.81 -18.45
CA TYR A 327 -22.93 -15.35 -19.80
C TYR A 327 -21.48 -15.69 -20.18
N ALA A 328 -20.49 -15.14 -19.47
CA ALA A 328 -19.08 -15.33 -19.73
C ALA A 328 -18.43 -16.41 -18.84
N TYR A 329 -19.07 -16.77 -17.72
CA TYR A 329 -18.57 -17.83 -16.85
C TYR A 329 -19.42 -19.10 -16.79
N LEU A 330 -20.69 -19.03 -17.17
CA LEU A 330 -21.54 -20.22 -17.25
C LEU A 330 -21.23 -20.98 -18.54
N TYR A 331 -21.10 -22.31 -18.40
CA TYR A 331 -21.00 -23.19 -19.56
C TYR A 331 -22.41 -23.53 -20.08
N GLY A 332 -22.49 -23.93 -21.35
CA GLY A 332 -23.71 -24.50 -21.95
C GLY A 332 -24.02 -25.93 -21.45
N LEU A 333 -23.94 -26.13 -20.14
CA LEU A 333 -24.21 -27.38 -19.42
C LEU A 333 -25.48 -27.21 -18.55
N PRO A 334 -26.08 -28.31 -18.03
CA PRO A 334 -27.18 -28.22 -17.09
C PRO A 334 -26.86 -27.29 -15.91
N TYR A 335 -27.77 -26.35 -15.62
CA TYR A 335 -27.54 -25.29 -14.64
C TYR A 335 -27.30 -25.84 -13.22
N GLU A 336 -27.87 -27.00 -12.89
CA GLU A 336 -27.68 -27.65 -11.59
C GLU A 336 -26.22 -28.03 -11.31
N LEU A 337 -25.40 -28.20 -12.35
CA LEU A 337 -23.95 -28.43 -12.19
C LEU A 337 -23.23 -27.17 -11.71
N TYR A 338 -23.65 -25.99 -12.14
CA TYR A 338 -23.17 -24.75 -11.56
C TYR A 338 -23.66 -24.60 -10.13
N GLU A 339 -24.97 -24.74 -9.88
CA GLU A 339 -25.55 -24.52 -8.55
C GLU A 339 -25.01 -25.47 -7.47
N LYS A 340 -24.83 -26.76 -7.80
CA LYS A 340 -24.47 -27.80 -6.82
C LYS A 340 -22.98 -28.14 -6.79
N LYS A 341 -22.30 -27.96 -7.92
CA LYS A 341 -20.89 -28.36 -8.09
C LYS A 341 -19.97 -27.19 -8.41
N HIS A 342 -20.52 -25.98 -8.50
CA HIS A 342 -19.75 -24.77 -8.80
C HIS A 342 -18.93 -24.89 -10.10
N ILE A 343 -19.45 -25.64 -11.08
CA ILE A 343 -18.80 -25.78 -12.39
C ILE A 343 -19.05 -24.49 -13.18
N ARG A 344 -18.01 -23.65 -13.24
CA ARG A 344 -17.97 -22.39 -13.97
C ARG A 344 -16.56 -22.10 -14.49
N LYS A 345 -16.43 -21.11 -15.38
CA LYS A 345 -15.13 -20.49 -15.66
C LYS A 345 -14.73 -19.62 -14.47
N TYR A 346 -13.61 -19.95 -13.86
CA TYR A 346 -12.97 -19.11 -12.85
C TYR A 346 -11.91 -18.21 -13.50
N GLY A 347 -11.04 -18.76 -14.34
CA GLY A 347 -9.88 -18.03 -14.89
C GLY A 347 -8.68 -18.06 -13.93
N PHE A 348 -7.47 -17.96 -14.48
CA PHE A 348 -6.20 -18.00 -13.73
C PHE A 348 -5.28 -16.87 -14.21
N HIS A 349 -4.10 -16.76 -13.58
CA HIS A 349 -3.17 -15.65 -13.81
C HIS A 349 -3.80 -14.27 -13.57
N GLY A 350 -4.82 -14.19 -12.70
CA GLY A 350 -5.54 -12.96 -12.41
C GLY A 350 -4.62 -11.83 -11.93
N THR A 351 -3.68 -12.14 -11.04
CA THR A 351 -2.67 -11.16 -10.58
C THR A 351 -1.84 -10.58 -11.74
N SER A 352 -1.54 -11.38 -12.77
CA SER A 352 -0.78 -10.92 -13.93
C SER A 352 -1.64 -10.21 -14.98
N HIS A 353 -2.95 -10.44 -15.02
CA HIS A 353 -3.87 -9.69 -15.88
C HIS A 353 -4.26 -8.35 -15.25
N SER A 354 -4.25 -8.28 -13.92
CA SER A 354 -4.51 -7.07 -13.15
C SER A 354 -3.34 -6.09 -13.17
N TYR A 355 -2.11 -6.60 -13.34
CA TYR A 355 -0.87 -5.83 -13.48
C TYR A 355 -0.63 -5.52 -14.96
#